data_AF-A0A7Z0N4G7-F1
#
_entry.id   AF-A0A7Z0N4G7-F1
#
_cell.length_a   1.000
_cell.length_b   1.000
_cell.length_c   1.000
_cell.angle_alpha   90.00
_cell.angle_beta   90.00
_cell.angle_gamma   90.00
#
_symmetry.space_group_name_H-M   'P 1'
#
loop_
_entity.id
_entity.type
_entity.pdbx_description
1 polymer ?
#
loop_
_entity_poly.entity_id
_entity_poly.type
_entity_poly.pdbx_seq_one_letter_code
_entity_poly.pdbx_strand_id
1 'polypeptide(L)'
;MSEQDQASGLRKWANLQRQQQQAEGTIDVAAAEHVPEPEQTSSLLTPVAAAVEEPATTVAPQPKIPLIVVGLPGSGATQVNKVKARLGQWSTLGRSWAGDPEGWDIRIAMAETADLAQLRDQYSRWALWISSDADTFASMFRTLRQLHERGGPRRLLALHEPHLPRQGLLNNLREAADYYLNMELLVLAR
;
A
#
# COMPACT_ATOMS: atom_id res chain seq x y z
N MET A 1 33.62 4.38 31.93
CA MET A 1 33.24 3.21 31.12
C MET A 1 31.77 3.39 30.77
N SER A 2 31.28 3.49 29.54
CA SER A 2 31.86 3.53 28.19
C SER A 2 30.82 4.31 27.36
N GLU A 3 31.16 5.49 26.83
CA GLU A 3 30.31 6.22 25.89
C GLU A 3 30.50 5.59 24.50
N GLN A 4 29.77 4.50 24.25
CA GLN A 4 29.86 3.76 22.99
C GLN A 4 29.09 4.49 21.89
N ASP A 5 29.81 5.41 21.25
CA ASP A 5 29.70 5.94 19.89
C ASP A 5 28.44 5.57 19.06
N GLN A 6 27.35 6.30 19.27
CA GLN A 6 26.14 6.27 18.42
C GLN A 6 26.42 6.72 16.96
N ALA A 7 27.59 7.27 16.66
CA ALA A 7 27.98 7.66 15.30
C ALA A 7 28.49 6.49 14.45
N SER A 8 28.80 5.34 15.06
CA SER A 8 29.33 4.17 14.34
C SER A 8 28.30 3.54 13.38
N GLY A 9 27.00 3.60 13.71
CA GLY A 9 25.91 3.11 12.85
C GLY A 9 25.74 3.96 11.58
N LEU A 10 25.80 5.30 11.71
CA LEU A 10 25.67 6.23 10.58
C LEU A 10 26.85 6.13 9.61
N ARG A 11 28.07 5.89 10.12
CA ARG A 11 29.28 5.70 9.30
C ARG A 11 29.23 4.42 8.46
N LYS A 12 28.67 3.33 9.01
CA LYS A 12 28.47 2.07 8.27
C LYS A 12 27.43 2.22 7.15
N TRP A 13 26.33 2.93 7.41
CA TRP A 13 25.31 3.21 6.40
C TRP A 13 25.84 4.08 5.25
N ALA A 14 26.59 5.14 5.57
CA ALA A 14 27.20 6.02 4.57
C ALA A 14 28.24 5.32 3.68
N ASN A 15 29.02 4.37 4.22
CA ASN A 15 29.97 3.58 3.42
C ASN A 15 29.27 2.58 2.48
N LEU A 16 28.16 1.98 2.91
CA LEU A 16 27.40 1.01 2.12
C LEU A 16 26.73 1.70 0.91
N GLN A 17 26.29 2.94 1.05
CA GLN A 17 25.75 3.74 -0.05
C GLN A 17 26.83 4.18 -1.07
N ARG A 18 28.05 4.48 -0.59
CA ARG A 18 29.20 4.81 -1.47
C ARG A 18 29.68 3.61 -2.29
N GLN A 19 29.65 2.39 -1.73
CA GLN A 19 30.02 1.18 -2.46
C GLN A 19 29.02 0.81 -3.56
N GLN A 20 27.72 1.00 -3.31
CA GLN A 20 26.69 0.75 -4.34
C GLN A 20 26.84 1.70 -5.53
N GLN A 21 27.12 2.98 -5.28
CA GLN A 21 27.35 3.96 -6.36
C GLN A 21 28.65 3.71 -7.16
N GLN A 22 29.64 3.04 -6.57
CA GLN A 22 30.86 2.64 -7.27
C GLN A 22 30.69 1.37 -8.10
N ALA A 23 29.73 0.50 -7.75
CA ALA A 23 29.45 -0.74 -8.48
C ALA A 23 28.58 -0.51 -9.74
N GLU A 24 27.75 0.54 -9.77
CA GLU A 24 26.91 0.87 -10.94
C GLU A 24 27.64 1.72 -12.02
N GLY A 25 28.91 2.07 -11.82
CA GLY A 25 29.69 2.93 -12.70
C GLY A 25 30.60 2.23 -13.73
N THR A 26 30.46 0.92 -13.95
CA THR A 26 31.27 0.20 -14.93
C THR A 26 30.39 -0.69 -15.81
N ILE A 27 29.72 -0.07 -16.78
CA ILE A 27 29.20 -0.79 -17.95
C ILE A 27 29.89 -0.18 -19.17
N ASP A 28 31.00 -0.82 -19.51
CA ASP A 28 31.77 -0.63 -20.74
C ASP A 28 30.89 -1.03 -21.92
N VAL A 29 30.69 -0.08 -22.83
CA VAL A 29 29.95 -0.26 -24.09
C VAL A 29 30.97 -0.63 -25.14
N ALA A 30 31.11 -1.91 -25.47
CA ALA A 30 31.89 -2.33 -26.63
C ALA A 30 31.33 -3.61 -27.29
N ALA A 31 30.62 -3.37 -28.39
CA ALA A 31 30.65 -4.12 -29.64
C ALA A 31 30.43 -5.65 -29.61
N ALA A 32 29.23 -6.07 -29.98
CA ALA A 32 28.98 -7.36 -30.60
C ALA A 32 28.43 -7.13 -32.02
N GLU A 33 29.31 -7.25 -33.01
CA GLU A 33 28.97 -7.26 -34.44
C GLU A 33 29.50 -8.57 -35.04
N HIS A 34 28.63 -9.55 -35.29
CA HIS A 34 28.71 -10.44 -36.46
C HIS A 34 27.48 -11.36 -36.61
N VAL A 35 27.06 -11.48 -37.86
CA VAL A 35 25.99 -12.30 -38.48
C VAL A 35 26.66 -12.93 -39.74
N PRO A 36 26.23 -14.02 -40.43
CA PRO A 36 25.38 -15.20 -40.12
C PRO A 36 25.97 -16.58 -40.57
N GLU A 37 25.13 -17.64 -40.40
CA GLU A 37 24.88 -18.81 -41.30
C GLU A 37 25.80 -20.08 -41.29
N PRO A 38 25.38 -21.22 -41.89
CA PRO A 38 24.20 -22.08 -41.64
C PRO A 38 24.58 -23.58 -41.46
N GLU A 39 23.71 -24.45 -40.93
CA GLU A 39 23.69 -25.91 -41.26
C GLU A 39 22.46 -26.60 -40.65
N GLN A 40 21.41 -26.78 -41.46
CA GLN A 40 20.89 -28.06 -41.94
C GLN A 40 20.61 -29.15 -40.87
N THR A 41 19.33 -29.50 -40.67
CA THR A 41 18.72 -30.70 -41.28
C THR A 41 17.31 -30.94 -40.73
N SER A 42 16.38 -31.18 -41.66
CA SER A 42 15.05 -31.75 -41.42
C SER A 42 15.12 -33.06 -40.64
N SER A 43 14.16 -33.29 -39.74
CA SER A 43 13.08 -34.25 -40.04
C SER A 43 12.16 -34.50 -38.84
N LEU A 44 10.87 -34.27 -39.12
CA LEU A 44 9.75 -35.20 -38.91
C LEU A 44 9.56 -35.83 -37.52
N LEU A 45 8.38 -35.51 -36.97
CA LEU A 45 7.37 -36.43 -36.41
C LEU A 45 6.81 -35.88 -35.08
N THR A 46 5.61 -35.32 -35.19
CA THR A 46 4.61 -35.39 -34.12
C THR A 46 4.44 -36.84 -33.68
N PRO A 47 4.28 -37.05 -32.37
CA PRO A 47 3.05 -37.67 -31.94
C PRO A 47 2.35 -36.80 -30.90
N VAL A 48 1.05 -36.69 -31.13
CA VAL A 48 0.02 -36.27 -30.19
C VAL A 48 0.20 -37.06 -28.89
N ALA A 49 0.76 -36.42 -27.87
CA ALA A 49 0.56 -36.83 -26.49
C ALA A 49 -0.53 -35.93 -25.93
N ALA A 50 -1.76 -36.46 -25.93
CA ALA A 50 -2.87 -35.93 -25.16
C ALA A 50 -2.46 -35.94 -23.68
N ALA A 51 -1.84 -34.85 -23.23
CA ALA A 51 -1.78 -34.51 -21.82
C ALA A 51 -3.21 -34.14 -21.44
N VAL A 52 -3.83 -35.04 -20.69
CA VAL A 52 -5.08 -34.85 -19.97
C VAL A 52 -5.06 -33.44 -19.37
N GLU A 53 -5.88 -32.56 -19.93
CA GLU A 53 -6.25 -31.28 -19.34
C GLU A 53 -6.92 -31.64 -18.01
N GLU A 54 -6.12 -31.65 -16.96
CA GLU A 54 -6.60 -31.57 -15.59
C GLU A 54 -7.51 -30.34 -15.56
N PRO A 55 -8.81 -30.49 -15.28
CA PRO A 55 -9.71 -29.34 -15.29
C PRO A 55 -9.20 -28.40 -14.22
N ALA A 56 -8.54 -27.32 -14.67
CA ALA A 56 -8.21 -26.17 -13.85
C ALA A 56 -9.51 -25.83 -13.15
N THR A 57 -9.56 -26.17 -11.86
CA THR A 57 -10.72 -25.92 -11.04
C THR A 57 -10.79 -24.40 -11.00
N THR A 58 -11.63 -23.81 -11.84
CA THR A 58 -11.94 -22.39 -11.82
C THR A 58 -12.59 -22.14 -10.47
N VAL A 59 -11.75 -21.86 -9.48
CA VAL A 59 -12.16 -21.43 -8.14
C VAL A 59 -13.01 -20.18 -8.40
N ALA A 60 -14.32 -20.30 -8.15
CA ALA A 60 -15.24 -19.19 -8.32
C ALA A 60 -14.68 -17.99 -7.54
N PRO A 61 -14.64 -16.78 -8.12
CA PRO A 61 -14.06 -15.63 -7.46
C PRO A 61 -14.79 -15.38 -6.15
N GLN A 62 -14.07 -15.46 -5.03
CA GLN A 62 -14.65 -15.18 -3.72
C GLN A 62 -15.12 -13.71 -3.68
N PRO A 63 -16.26 -13.42 -3.03
CA PRO A 63 -16.77 -12.06 -2.92
C PRO A 63 -15.79 -11.20 -2.12
N LYS A 64 -15.30 -10.12 -2.75
CA LYS A 64 -14.38 -9.18 -2.11
C LYS A 64 -15.12 -8.24 -1.17
N ILE A 65 -14.48 -7.90 -0.05
CA ILE A 65 -15.02 -7.00 0.96
C ILE A 65 -14.68 -5.56 0.54
N PRO A 66 -15.66 -4.68 0.30
CA PRO A 66 -15.39 -3.31 -0.10
C PRO A 66 -14.82 -2.48 1.07
N LEU A 67 -13.81 -1.66 0.78
CA LEU A 67 -13.21 -0.71 1.71
C LEU A 67 -13.00 0.63 1.01
N ILE A 68 -13.69 1.67 1.49
CA ILE A 68 -13.47 3.03 1.00
C ILE A 68 -12.31 3.65 1.76
N VAL A 69 -11.33 4.20 1.04
CA VAL A 69 -10.16 4.84 1.61
C VAL A 69 -10.07 6.29 1.14
N VAL A 70 -9.90 7.19 2.10
CA VAL A 70 -9.75 8.63 1.88
C VAL A 70 -8.39 9.11 2.41
N GLY A 71 -7.96 10.31 2.00
CA GLY A 71 -6.71 10.91 2.48
C GLY A 71 -5.45 10.47 1.74
N LEU A 72 -5.57 9.63 0.69
CA LEU A 72 -4.45 9.33 -0.21
C LEU A 72 -4.28 10.47 -1.23
N PRO A 73 -3.04 10.90 -1.53
CA PRO A 73 -2.78 11.86 -2.59
C PRO A 73 -2.96 11.19 -3.96
N GLY A 74 -4.12 11.38 -4.57
CA GLY A 74 -4.47 10.85 -5.89
C GLY A 74 -5.23 9.51 -5.86
N SER A 75 -5.54 9.00 -7.05
CA SER A 75 -6.33 7.78 -7.25
C SER A 75 -5.58 6.79 -8.15
N GLY A 76 -6.06 5.54 -8.21
CA GLY A 76 -5.55 4.51 -9.14
C GLY A 76 -4.77 3.37 -8.48
N ALA A 77 -4.23 2.49 -9.33
CA ALA A 77 -3.67 1.20 -8.93
C ALA A 77 -2.51 1.32 -7.93
N THR A 78 -1.64 2.32 -8.09
CA THR A 78 -0.50 2.55 -7.17
C THR A 78 -0.97 2.77 -5.73
N GLN A 79 -2.02 3.57 -5.55
CA GLN A 79 -2.55 3.89 -4.24
C GLN A 79 -3.32 2.69 -3.64
N VAL A 80 -4.07 1.96 -4.47
CA VAL A 80 -4.70 0.69 -4.07
C VAL A 80 -3.66 -0.31 -3.58
N ASN A 81 -2.55 -0.47 -4.33
CA ASN A 81 -1.46 -1.37 -3.98
C ASN A 81 -0.77 -0.96 -2.67
N LYS A 82 -0.64 0.34 -2.39
CA LYS A 82 -0.12 0.81 -1.09
C LYS A 82 -1.02 0.39 0.06
N VAL A 83 -2.34 0.54 -0.07
CA VAL A 83 -3.28 0.11 0.97
C VAL A 83 -3.24 -1.41 1.13
N LYS A 84 -3.27 -2.18 0.04
CA LYS A 84 -3.14 -3.65 0.08
C LYS A 84 -1.86 -4.10 0.76
N ALA A 85 -0.72 -3.52 0.37
CA ALA A 85 0.57 -3.83 1.00
C ALA A 85 0.53 -3.55 2.50
N ARG A 86 -0.14 -2.48 2.93
CA ARG A 86 -0.27 -2.15 4.34
C ARG A 86 -1.18 -3.12 5.10
N LEU A 87 -2.32 -3.49 4.53
CA LEU A 87 -3.19 -4.54 5.10
C LEU A 87 -2.44 -5.87 5.20
N GLY A 88 -1.62 -6.20 4.20
CA GLY A 88 -0.78 -7.40 4.20
C GLY A 88 0.24 -7.40 5.33
N GLN A 89 0.92 -6.28 5.56
CA GLN A 89 1.81 -6.12 6.72
C GLN A 89 1.08 -6.30 8.05
N TRP A 90 -0.15 -5.82 8.18
CA TRP A 90 -0.92 -6.03 9.41
C TRP A 90 -1.39 -7.46 9.58
N SER A 91 -1.76 -8.13 8.48
CA SER A 91 -2.08 -9.54 8.47
C SER A 91 -0.90 -10.40 8.94
N THR A 92 0.31 -10.14 8.43
CA THR A 92 1.52 -10.86 8.85
C THR A 92 1.92 -10.57 10.30
N LEU A 93 1.57 -9.40 10.83
CA LEU A 93 1.69 -9.04 12.24
C LEU A 93 0.57 -9.63 13.13
N GLY A 94 -0.26 -10.54 12.60
CA GLY A 94 -1.29 -11.25 13.36
C GLY A 94 -2.58 -10.46 13.58
N ARG A 95 -2.81 -9.37 12.84
CA ARG A 95 -4.06 -8.60 12.92
C ARG A 95 -5.14 -9.27 12.08
N SER A 96 -5.91 -10.14 12.74
CA SER A 96 -6.97 -10.94 12.10
C SER A 96 -7.97 -10.12 11.29
N TRP A 97 -8.25 -8.88 11.69
CA TRP A 97 -9.19 -8.00 10.99
C TRP A 97 -8.67 -7.57 9.60
N ALA A 98 -7.34 -7.49 9.40
CA ALA A 98 -6.75 -7.08 8.14
C ALA A 98 -6.87 -8.17 7.07
N GLY A 99 -7.01 -9.44 7.49
CA GLY A 99 -7.31 -10.56 6.61
C GLY A 99 -6.31 -10.74 5.46
N ASP A 100 -6.78 -11.31 4.36
CA ASP A 100 -6.01 -11.40 3.11
C ASP A 100 -6.14 -10.09 2.31
N PRO A 101 -5.03 -9.43 1.92
CA PRO A 101 -5.06 -8.24 1.05
C PRO A 101 -5.86 -8.43 -0.25
N GLU A 102 -5.89 -9.64 -0.81
CA GLU A 102 -6.61 -9.92 -2.05
C GLU A 102 -8.12 -10.09 -1.85
N GLY A 103 -8.55 -10.31 -0.60
CA GLY A 103 -9.96 -10.33 -0.19
C GLY A 103 -10.62 -8.94 -0.16
N TRP A 104 -9.85 -7.85 -0.30
CA TRP A 104 -10.36 -6.48 -0.25
C TRP A 104 -10.62 -5.88 -1.65
N ASP A 105 -11.80 -5.27 -1.82
CA ASP A 105 -12.11 -4.35 -2.92
C ASP A 105 -11.87 -2.92 -2.45
N ILE A 106 -10.66 -2.43 -2.67
CA ILE A 106 -10.22 -1.11 -2.20
C ILE A 106 -10.63 -0.03 -3.20
N ARG A 107 -11.37 0.95 -2.71
CA ARG A 107 -11.84 2.10 -3.50
C ARG A 107 -11.34 3.38 -2.89
N ILE A 108 -10.71 4.22 -3.70
CA ILE A 108 -10.17 5.49 -3.23
C ILE A 108 -11.18 6.58 -3.53
N ALA A 109 -11.58 7.31 -2.50
CA ALA A 109 -12.48 8.44 -2.61
C ALA A 109 -11.78 9.73 -2.16
N MET A 110 -12.10 10.83 -2.84
CA MET A 110 -11.69 12.16 -2.42
C MET A 110 -12.71 12.72 -1.44
N ALA A 111 -12.26 13.40 -0.40
CA ALA A 111 -13.16 14.02 0.58
C ALA A 111 -13.94 15.20 -0.02
N GLU A 112 -13.52 15.72 -1.18
CA GLU A 112 -14.22 16.75 -1.94
C GLU A 112 -15.20 16.20 -2.98
N THR A 113 -15.47 14.89 -3.00
CA THR A 113 -16.48 14.33 -3.93
C THR A 113 -17.90 14.70 -3.47
N ALA A 114 -18.81 14.89 -4.42
CA ALA A 114 -20.18 15.34 -4.14
C ALA A 114 -21.12 14.22 -3.65
N ASP A 115 -20.75 12.95 -3.87
CA ASP A 115 -21.56 11.75 -3.64
C ASP A 115 -21.20 10.99 -2.35
N LEU A 116 -20.49 11.64 -1.41
CA LEU A 116 -20.02 10.99 -0.18
C LEU A 116 -21.13 10.37 0.68
N ALA A 117 -22.29 11.01 0.75
CA ALA A 117 -23.44 10.46 1.47
C ALA A 117 -23.96 9.16 0.84
N GLN A 118 -24.00 9.10 -0.50
CA GLN A 118 -24.40 7.90 -1.22
C GLN A 118 -23.38 6.77 -1.04
N LEU A 119 -22.08 7.10 -1.13
CA LEU A 119 -21.01 6.13 -0.86
C LEU A 119 -21.10 5.61 0.58
N ARG A 120 -21.42 6.46 1.55
CA ARG A 120 -21.55 6.06 2.97
C ARG A 120 -22.69 5.07 3.15
N ASP A 121 -23.82 5.31 2.49
CA ASP A 121 -24.99 4.42 2.60
C ASP A 121 -24.77 3.09 1.86
N GLN A 122 -23.94 3.10 0.80
CA GLN A 122 -23.58 1.91 0.05
C GLN A 122 -22.49 1.06 0.71
N TYR A 123 -21.52 1.69 1.38
CA TYR A 123 -20.34 1.04 1.93
C TYR A 123 -20.21 1.26 3.43
N SER A 124 -20.19 0.17 4.19
CA SER A 124 -20.09 0.21 5.65
C SER A 124 -18.68 0.41 6.19
N ARG A 125 -17.64 0.12 5.39
CA ARG A 125 -16.24 0.14 5.82
C ARG A 125 -15.49 1.30 5.19
N TRP A 126 -14.97 2.15 6.07
CA TRP A 126 -14.24 3.36 5.70
C TRP A 126 -12.90 3.41 6.42
N ALA A 127 -11.91 3.95 5.74
CA ALA A 127 -10.56 4.12 6.24
C ALA A 127 -10.02 5.51 5.89
N LEU A 128 -9.31 6.11 6.84
CA LEU A 128 -8.46 7.27 6.61
C LEU A 128 -7.03 6.77 6.46
N TRP A 129 -6.39 7.10 5.33
CA TRP A 129 -4.96 6.90 5.15
C TRP A 129 -4.18 8.07 5.75
N ILE A 130 -3.22 7.76 6.61
CA ILE A 130 -2.42 8.72 7.38
C ILE A 130 -0.95 8.55 6.95
N SER A 131 -0.46 9.54 6.22
CA SER A 131 0.93 9.65 5.80
C SER A 131 1.87 10.03 6.95
N SER A 132 3.18 9.92 6.74
CA SER A 132 4.21 10.25 7.75
C SER A 132 4.84 11.65 7.58
N ASP A 133 4.22 12.54 6.81
CA ASP A 133 4.73 13.87 6.49
C ASP A 133 4.68 14.86 7.67
N ALA A 134 5.35 16.00 7.52
CA ALA A 134 5.43 17.01 8.57
C ALA A 134 4.05 17.62 8.88
N ASP A 135 3.22 17.80 7.85
CA ASP A 135 1.93 18.50 7.90
C ASP A 135 0.73 17.54 7.96
N THR A 136 0.97 16.24 8.22
CA THR A 136 -0.06 15.20 8.19
C THR A 136 -1.27 15.56 9.05
N PHE A 137 -1.05 16.11 10.25
CA PHE A 137 -2.17 16.46 11.14
C PHE A 137 -3.12 17.45 10.49
N ALA A 138 -2.60 18.55 9.95
CA ALA A 138 -3.41 19.59 9.33
C ALA A 138 -4.12 19.08 8.07
N SER A 139 -3.41 18.29 7.26
CA SER A 139 -3.97 17.66 6.05
C SER A 139 -5.10 16.69 6.40
N MET A 140 -4.86 15.75 7.32
CA MET A 140 -5.85 14.74 7.71
C MET A 140 -7.04 15.33 8.44
N PHE A 141 -6.83 16.31 9.31
CA PHE A 141 -7.94 16.98 9.98
C PHE A 141 -8.82 17.76 8.99
N ARG A 142 -8.22 18.37 7.96
CA ARG A 142 -8.98 18.99 6.86
C ARG A 142 -9.81 17.96 6.10
N THR A 143 -9.24 16.80 5.76
CA THR A 143 -9.97 15.70 5.12
C THR A 143 -11.17 15.25 5.97
N LEU A 144 -10.98 15.09 7.28
CA LEU A 144 -12.06 14.69 8.19
C LEU A 144 -13.16 15.76 8.27
N ARG A 145 -12.78 17.04 8.33
CA ARG A 145 -13.74 18.14 8.31
C ARG A 145 -14.57 18.15 7.02
N GLN A 146 -13.93 17.98 5.87
CA GLN A 146 -14.62 17.90 4.58
C GLN A 146 -15.59 16.70 4.54
N LEU A 147 -15.17 15.53 5.03
CA LEU A 147 -16.06 14.37 5.14
C LEU A 147 -17.26 14.66 6.02
N HIS A 148 -17.06 15.26 7.19
CA HIS A 148 -18.15 15.61 8.11
C HIS A 148 -19.14 16.57 7.47
N GLU A 149 -18.66 17.65 6.86
CA GLU A 149 -19.49 18.67 6.19
C GLU A 149 -20.30 18.12 5.01
N ARG A 150 -19.80 17.06 4.35
CA ARG A 150 -20.41 16.46 3.15
C ARG A 150 -21.18 15.18 3.43
N GLY A 151 -21.44 14.86 4.70
CA GLY A 151 -22.24 13.71 5.10
C GLY A 151 -21.54 12.36 4.97
N GLY A 152 -20.20 12.35 5.06
CA GLY A 152 -19.37 11.14 5.12
C GLY A 152 -19.60 10.27 6.38
N PRO A 153 -18.82 9.20 6.54
CA PRO A 153 -18.97 8.28 7.67
C PRO A 153 -18.59 8.94 9.00
N ARG A 154 -19.21 8.50 10.10
CA ARG A 154 -18.79 8.88 11.46
C ARG A 154 -17.71 7.99 12.05
N ARG A 155 -17.41 6.85 11.43
CA ARG A 155 -16.42 5.89 11.96
C ARG A 155 -15.48 5.49 10.84
N LEU A 156 -14.18 5.65 11.05
CA LEU A 156 -13.15 5.28 10.08
C LEU A 156 -12.02 4.51 10.75
N LEU A 157 -11.44 3.57 10.00
CA LEU A 157 -10.19 2.91 10.37
C LEU A 157 -9.01 3.83 10.06
N ALA A 158 -8.12 4.03 11.02
CA ALA A 158 -6.89 4.79 10.79
C ALA A 158 -5.81 3.87 10.21
N LEU A 159 -5.62 3.91 8.89
CA LEU A 159 -4.53 3.23 8.19
C LEU A 159 -3.33 4.16 8.15
N HIS A 160 -2.19 3.77 8.70
CA HIS A 160 -1.01 4.62 8.72
C HIS A 160 0.22 3.90 8.16
N GLU A 161 1.20 4.65 7.67
CA GLU A 161 2.45 4.08 7.18
C GLU A 161 3.28 3.38 8.29
N PRO A 162 4.09 2.35 7.96
CA PRO A 162 4.82 1.49 8.91
C PRO A 162 5.76 2.19 9.88
N HIS A 163 6.12 3.45 9.63
CA HIS A 163 7.12 4.18 10.42
C HIS A 163 6.59 5.50 10.96
N LEU A 164 5.27 5.63 11.14
CA LEU A 164 4.68 6.86 11.68
C LEU A 164 5.28 7.14 13.08
N PRO A 165 6.24 8.09 13.25
CA PRO A 165 7.06 8.16 14.45
C PRO A 165 6.36 8.90 15.61
N ARG A 166 5.04 9.04 15.54
CA ARG A 166 4.30 9.99 16.37
C ARG A 166 3.01 9.35 16.86
N GLN A 167 3.11 8.51 17.90
CA GLN A 167 1.92 8.08 18.66
C GLN A 167 1.07 9.29 19.08
N GLY A 168 1.71 10.42 19.41
CA GLY A 168 1.03 11.69 19.69
C GLY A 168 0.20 12.23 18.52
N LEU A 169 0.64 12.07 17.26
CA LEU A 169 -0.13 12.53 16.10
C LEU A 169 -1.44 11.77 15.95
N LEU A 170 -1.39 10.43 16.04
CA LEU A 170 -2.60 9.60 15.95
C LEU A 170 -3.57 9.88 17.09
N ASN A 171 -3.06 10.02 18.31
CA ASN A 171 -3.89 10.35 19.47
C ASN A 171 -4.55 11.72 19.31
N ASN A 172 -3.78 12.75 18.94
CA ASN A 172 -4.30 14.09 18.71
C ASN A 172 -5.34 14.11 17.60
N LEU A 173 -5.11 13.38 16.50
CA LEU A 173 -6.07 13.32 15.39
C LEU A 173 -7.36 12.61 15.81
N ARG A 174 -7.25 11.52 16.58
CA ARG A 174 -8.40 10.79 17.14
C ARG A 174 -9.21 11.66 18.08
N GLU A 175 -8.56 12.34 19.02
CA GLU A 175 -9.21 13.26 19.96
C GLU A 175 -9.87 14.45 19.25
N ALA A 176 -9.19 15.04 18.26
CA ALA A 176 -9.76 16.13 17.49
C ALA A 176 -10.95 15.69 16.64
N ALA A 177 -10.91 14.49 16.03
CA ALA A 177 -12.02 13.94 15.26
C ALA A 177 -13.25 13.71 16.14
N ASP A 178 -13.05 13.14 17.33
CA ASP A 178 -14.13 12.88 18.29
C ASP A 178 -14.72 14.20 18.81
N TYR A 179 -13.86 15.07 19.36
CA TYR A 179 -14.29 16.30 20.03
C TYR A 179 -14.92 17.33 19.09
N TYR A 180 -14.34 17.57 17.91
CA TYR A 180 -14.80 18.62 17.01
C TYR A 180 -15.77 18.16 15.93
N LEU A 181 -15.73 16.88 15.55
CA LEU A 181 -16.49 16.37 14.40
C LEU A 181 -17.46 15.23 14.79
N ASN A 182 -17.44 14.76 16.05
CA ASN A 182 -18.19 13.59 16.50
C ASN A 182 -17.91 12.37 15.59
N MET A 183 -16.63 12.18 15.27
CA MET A 183 -16.12 11.11 14.41
C MET A 183 -15.16 10.21 15.19
N GLU A 184 -15.36 8.90 15.08
CA GLU A 184 -14.53 7.89 15.70
C GLU A 184 -13.42 7.42 14.75
N LEU A 185 -12.17 7.66 15.13
CA LEU A 185 -11.01 7.07 14.46
C LEU A 185 -10.54 5.81 15.20
N LEU A 186 -10.80 4.66 14.59
CA LEU A 186 -10.39 3.35 15.08
C LEU A 186 -8.92 3.10 14.68
N VAL A 187 -8.02 3.32 15.62
CA VAL A 187 -6.59 3.05 15.44
C VAL A 187 -6.33 1.55 15.67
N LEU A 188 -6.05 0.82 14.59
CA LEU A 188 -5.96 -0.64 14.60
C LEU A 188 -4.53 -1.21 14.65
N ALA A 189 -3.56 -0.38 14.98
CA ALA A 189 -2.16 -0.78 15.14
C ALA A 189 -1.63 -0.28 16.49
N ARG A 190 -1.40 -1.24 17.40
CA ARG A 190 -0.56 -1.06 18.57
C ARG A 190 0.39 -2.25 18.65
#